data_AF-A0AAW2CYH3-F1
#
_entry.id   AF-A0AAW2CYH3-F1
#
_cell.length_a   1.000
_cell.length_b   1.000
_cell.length_c   1.000
_cell.angle_alpha   90.00
_cell.angle_beta   90.00
_cell.angle_gamma   90.00
#
_symmetry.space_group_name_H-M   'P 1'
#
loop_
_entity.id
_entity.type
_entity.pdbx_description
1 polymer ?
#
loop_
_entity_poly.entity_id
_entity_poly.type
_entity_poly.pdbx_seq_one_letter_code
_entity_poly.pdbx_strand_id
1 'polypeptide(L)'
;MIATSMALIQHVCSAPLARAARPRFLAAVISSRNLSIRSSSSSPARASQADSHVLLGMSEQELQQVALDFGQQSFRGKQLHHLIYKRKVKEIQDFSQLPQAFRNDLEEAGWKVGRSPIHNTVTAVDGTIKLLIKLEDNRLIETVGIPVEDAKGSVRLTACVSSQVGCPLRCSFCATGKGGFSRNLKRHEIVEQVLAIEELFKHRVTNVVFMGMGEPMLNLKSVLEAHKCLNKDVQIGQRMITISTVGVPNTIRKLASHKLQSTLAVSLHAPNQKLREAIVPSAKSYPLVAIMKDCKDYFLETSRRVSFEYALLAGVNDKTEHAVELAELLHQWGRSYHVNLIPFNPIEGSDYQRPNRKAVMAFAAALESRKITVSTRQTRGLDASAACGQLRNKFQKSPLLLDSEDLQTQPDIAVAC
;
A
#
# COMPACT_ATOMS: atom_id res chain seq x y z
N MET A 1 -67.79 -4.76 22.26
CA MET A 1 -69.11 -4.95 21.63
C MET A 1 -68.96 -4.65 20.13
N ILE A 2 -69.34 -5.62 19.28
CA ILE A 2 -69.68 -5.52 17.84
C ILE A 2 -68.48 -5.14 16.93
N ALA A 3 -67.76 -6.00 16.19
CA ALA A 3 -68.04 -7.17 15.34
C ALA A 3 -68.85 -6.87 14.07
N THR A 4 -68.22 -7.00 12.88
CA THR A 4 -68.69 -7.53 11.56
C THR A 4 -67.91 -6.87 10.40
N SER A 5 -67.59 -7.48 9.24
CA SER A 5 -67.56 -8.86 8.74
C SER A 5 -67.10 -8.82 7.25
N MET A 6 -66.33 -9.83 6.80
CA MET A 6 -66.39 -10.54 5.48
C MET A 6 -66.14 -9.78 4.14
N ALA A 7 -65.59 -10.35 3.04
CA ALA A 7 -65.19 -11.69 2.58
C ALA A 7 -64.19 -11.53 1.39
N LEU A 8 -63.10 -12.31 1.23
CA LEU A 8 -62.94 -13.58 0.46
C LEU A 8 -63.74 -13.73 -0.85
N ILE A 9 -63.05 -13.81 -2.01
CA ILE A 9 -63.30 -14.77 -3.11
C ILE A 9 -61.98 -15.09 -3.86
N GLN A 10 -61.70 -16.39 -4.00
CA GLN A 10 -60.71 -17.02 -4.89
C GLN A 10 -61.38 -17.45 -6.21
N HIS A 11 -60.64 -17.51 -7.32
CA HIS A 11 -60.73 -18.47 -8.45
C HIS A 11 -59.55 -18.14 -9.39
N VAL A 12 -58.51 -18.98 -9.61
CA VAL A 12 -58.38 -20.31 -10.24
C VAL A 12 -58.66 -20.32 -11.75
N CYS A 13 -57.62 -20.78 -12.48
CA CYS A 13 -57.59 -21.57 -13.73
C CYS A 13 -57.11 -20.93 -15.05
N SER A 14 -55.95 -21.46 -15.48
CA SER A 14 -55.70 -22.12 -16.78
C SER A 14 -55.06 -21.33 -17.93
N ALA A 15 -53.93 -21.88 -18.37
CA ALA A 15 -53.20 -21.59 -19.62
C ALA A 15 -53.99 -22.00 -20.88
N PRO A 16 -53.51 -21.59 -22.06
CA PRO A 16 -52.98 -22.62 -22.96
C PRO A 16 -51.69 -22.26 -23.71
N LEU A 17 -50.99 -23.32 -24.11
CA LEU A 17 -49.87 -23.38 -25.05
C LEU A 17 -50.28 -22.95 -26.47
N ALA A 18 -49.37 -22.31 -27.21
CA ALA A 18 -49.32 -22.40 -28.66
C ALA A 18 -47.88 -22.30 -29.21
N ARG A 19 -47.57 -23.26 -30.09
CA ARG A 19 -46.37 -23.47 -30.92
C ARG A 19 -46.30 -22.49 -32.11
N ALA A 20 -45.09 -22.08 -32.51
CA ALA A 20 -44.65 -21.91 -33.92
C ALA A 20 -43.16 -21.46 -33.90
N ALA A 21 -42.18 -22.22 -34.37
CA ALA A 21 -41.80 -22.54 -35.77
C ALA A 21 -40.51 -21.77 -36.15
N ARG A 22 -39.42 -22.53 -36.33
CA ARG A 22 -38.10 -22.08 -36.81
C ARG A 22 -38.13 -21.82 -38.34
N PRO A 23 -37.35 -20.87 -38.87
CA PRO A 23 -36.92 -20.95 -40.26
C PRO A 23 -35.59 -21.72 -40.38
N ARG A 24 -35.58 -22.66 -41.32
CA ARG A 24 -34.41 -23.36 -41.85
C ARG A 24 -33.60 -22.39 -42.71
N PHE A 25 -32.28 -22.36 -42.56
CA PHE A 25 -31.37 -21.94 -43.62
C PHE A 25 -30.56 -23.14 -44.09
N LEU A 26 -30.54 -23.31 -45.42
CA LEU A 26 -29.93 -24.40 -46.16
C LEU A 26 -28.41 -24.40 -46.02
N ALA A 27 -27.87 -25.61 -45.94
CA ALA A 27 -26.45 -25.90 -46.16
C ALA A 27 -26.11 -25.73 -47.64
N ALA A 28 -24.98 -25.07 -47.93
CA ALA A 28 -24.29 -25.17 -49.21
C ALA A 28 -23.00 -25.98 -49.00
N VAL A 29 -22.98 -27.14 -49.63
CA VAL A 29 -21.81 -28.02 -49.78
C VAL A 29 -20.99 -27.49 -50.94
N ILE A 30 -19.73 -27.15 -50.72
CA ILE A 30 -18.73 -27.07 -51.79
C ILE A 30 -17.52 -27.90 -51.36
N SER A 31 -17.32 -28.96 -52.14
CA SER A 31 -16.16 -29.83 -52.18
C SER A 31 -14.92 -29.05 -52.64
N SER A 32 -13.76 -29.26 -52.01
CA SER A 32 -12.66 -30.00 -52.66
C SER A 32 -11.31 -29.84 -51.96
N ARG A 33 -10.57 -30.95 -51.99
CA ARG A 33 -9.10 -31.13 -51.98
C ARG A 33 -8.35 -31.11 -50.63
N ASN A 34 -8.03 -32.35 -50.22
CA ASN A 34 -6.87 -32.75 -49.44
C ASN A 34 -5.58 -32.07 -49.90
N LEU A 35 -4.89 -31.42 -48.97
CA LEU A 35 -3.44 -31.24 -49.00
C LEU A 35 -2.91 -31.56 -47.60
N SER A 36 -2.26 -32.71 -47.50
CA SER A 36 -1.50 -33.16 -46.36
C SER A 36 -0.28 -32.25 -46.16
N ILE A 37 -0.22 -31.56 -45.02
CA ILE A 37 1.02 -30.97 -44.52
C ILE A 37 1.24 -31.55 -43.12
N ARG A 38 2.27 -32.40 -43.00
CA ARG A 38 2.89 -32.74 -41.72
C ARG A 38 3.61 -31.51 -41.20
N SER A 39 3.33 -31.09 -39.97
CA SER A 39 4.24 -30.25 -39.19
C SER A 39 4.13 -30.58 -37.71
N SER A 40 5.11 -31.38 -37.28
CA SER A 40 5.84 -31.34 -36.01
C SER A 40 5.37 -30.40 -34.89
N SER A 41 5.29 -31.02 -33.70
CA SER A 41 5.71 -30.52 -32.38
C SER A 41 5.07 -29.25 -31.82
N SER A 42 4.14 -29.48 -30.89
CA SER A 42 4.00 -28.82 -29.58
C SER A 42 4.85 -27.56 -29.36
N SER A 43 4.17 -26.41 -29.30
CA SER A 43 4.64 -25.24 -28.57
C SER A 43 3.58 -24.86 -27.53
N PRO A 44 3.88 -24.88 -26.22
CA PRO A 44 3.01 -24.20 -25.28
C PRO A 44 3.33 -22.71 -25.37
N ALA A 45 2.47 -21.97 -26.06
CA ALA A 45 2.35 -20.54 -25.88
C ALA A 45 1.76 -20.29 -24.47
N ARG A 46 2.63 -20.23 -23.47
CA ARG A 46 2.43 -19.54 -22.20
C ARG A 46 3.78 -18.98 -21.79
N ALA A 47 4.03 -17.73 -22.14
CA ALA A 47 4.98 -16.91 -21.42
C ALA A 47 4.43 -16.78 -19.99
N SER A 48 4.85 -17.68 -19.10
CA SER A 48 4.70 -17.49 -17.67
C SER A 48 5.48 -16.23 -17.30
N GLN A 49 4.85 -15.36 -16.52
CA GLN A 49 5.53 -14.29 -15.80
C GLN A 49 6.82 -14.86 -15.21
N ALA A 50 7.92 -14.11 -15.29
CA ALA A 50 9.16 -14.48 -14.62
C ALA A 50 8.85 -14.67 -13.13
N ASP A 51 8.60 -15.91 -12.73
CA ASP A 51 8.23 -16.29 -11.37
C ASP A 51 9.50 -16.14 -10.55
N SER A 52 9.58 -14.98 -9.91
CA SER A 52 10.62 -14.65 -8.94
C SER A 52 10.52 -15.70 -7.83
N HIS A 53 11.42 -16.70 -7.83
CA HIS A 53 11.54 -17.73 -6.80
C HIS A 53 11.98 -17.09 -5.47
N VAL A 54 11.04 -16.47 -4.76
CA VAL A 54 11.28 -15.71 -3.54
C VAL A 54 10.38 -16.20 -2.41
N LEU A 55 11.01 -16.67 -1.34
CA LEU A 55 10.33 -17.27 -0.19
C LEU A 55 9.62 -16.22 0.70
N LEU A 56 10.20 -15.04 0.87
CA LEU A 56 9.60 -13.98 1.69
C LEU A 56 8.25 -13.54 1.08
N GLY A 57 7.25 -13.37 1.95
CA GLY A 57 5.89 -13.03 1.55
C GLY A 57 5.00 -14.26 1.29
N MET A 58 5.58 -15.45 1.15
CA MET A 58 4.80 -16.69 1.09
C MET A 58 4.21 -17.03 2.46
N SER A 59 2.97 -17.47 2.47
CA SER A 59 2.28 -18.02 3.64
C SER A 59 2.87 -19.38 4.04
N GLU A 60 2.56 -19.84 5.26
CA GLU A 60 2.95 -21.17 5.70
C GLU A 60 2.52 -22.27 4.72
N GLN A 61 1.30 -22.16 4.14
CA GLN A 61 0.79 -23.13 3.17
C GLN A 61 1.58 -23.12 1.86
N GLU A 62 1.91 -21.93 1.33
CA GLU A 62 2.77 -21.82 0.14
C GLU A 62 4.15 -22.43 0.40
N LEU A 63 4.74 -22.21 1.58
CA LEU A 63 6.05 -22.77 1.94
C LEU A 63 6.01 -24.29 2.17
N GLN A 64 4.88 -24.84 2.65
CA GLN A 64 4.64 -26.28 2.70
C GLN A 64 4.58 -26.87 1.30
N GLN A 65 3.96 -26.18 0.34
CA GLN A 65 3.93 -26.62 -1.05
C GLN A 65 5.33 -26.61 -1.67
N VAL A 66 6.12 -25.56 -1.44
CA VAL A 66 7.53 -25.51 -1.88
C VAL A 66 8.30 -26.72 -1.34
N ALA A 67 8.17 -27.06 -0.06
CA ALA A 67 8.83 -28.25 0.47
C ALA A 67 8.41 -29.54 -0.27
N LEU A 68 7.11 -29.73 -0.53
CA LEU A 68 6.60 -30.90 -1.24
C LEU A 68 7.10 -30.98 -2.68
N ASP A 69 7.19 -29.84 -3.37
CA ASP A 69 7.66 -29.76 -4.77
C ASP A 69 9.14 -30.18 -4.89
N PHE A 70 9.93 -30.02 -3.82
CA PHE A 70 11.32 -30.49 -3.70
C PHE A 70 11.43 -31.89 -3.07
N GLY A 71 10.33 -32.65 -3.00
CA GLY A 71 10.31 -34.01 -2.45
C GLY A 71 10.52 -34.08 -0.94
N GLN A 72 10.43 -32.95 -0.23
CA GLN A 72 10.52 -32.89 1.23
C GLN A 72 9.16 -33.10 1.89
N GLN A 73 9.17 -33.49 3.17
CA GLN A 73 7.94 -33.57 3.95
C GLN A 73 7.37 -32.16 4.26
N SER A 74 6.04 -32.04 4.34
CA SER A 74 5.35 -30.76 4.53
C SER A 74 5.81 -29.98 5.77
N PHE A 75 6.24 -30.66 6.84
CA PHE A 75 6.74 -29.98 8.04
C PHE A 75 8.00 -29.13 7.77
N ARG A 76 8.77 -29.42 6.70
CA ARG A 76 9.90 -28.59 6.27
C ARG A 76 9.45 -27.21 5.81
N GLY A 77 8.25 -27.07 5.24
CA GLY A 77 7.65 -25.77 4.95
C GLY A 77 7.34 -24.94 6.20
N LYS A 78 6.95 -25.59 7.29
CA LYS A 78 6.78 -24.91 8.60
C LYS A 78 8.11 -24.42 9.15
N GLN A 79 9.19 -25.19 8.95
CA GLN A 79 10.53 -24.76 9.33
C GLN A 79 11.01 -23.58 8.49
N LEU A 80 10.79 -23.61 7.16
CA LEU A 80 11.05 -22.46 6.29
C LEU A 80 10.31 -21.21 6.81
N HIS A 81 9.01 -21.34 7.10
CA HIS A 81 8.21 -20.24 7.64
C HIS A 81 8.78 -19.68 8.95
N HIS A 82 9.13 -20.56 9.88
CA HIS A 82 9.76 -20.18 11.15
C HIS A 82 11.09 -19.43 10.92
N LEU A 83 11.94 -19.94 10.04
CA LEU A 83 13.25 -19.34 9.75
C LEU A 83 13.12 -17.96 9.10
N ILE A 84 12.15 -17.78 8.21
CA ILE A 84 11.90 -16.53 7.50
C ILE A 84 11.26 -15.47 8.42
N TYR A 85 10.20 -15.82 9.16
CA TYR A 85 9.40 -14.82 9.88
C TYR A 85 9.74 -14.68 11.37
N LYS A 86 10.18 -15.77 12.02
CA LYS A 86 10.57 -15.74 13.44
C LYS A 86 12.05 -15.50 13.62
N ARG A 87 12.88 -16.21 12.86
CA ARG A 87 14.35 -16.06 12.94
C ARG A 87 14.87 -14.97 12.00
N LYS A 88 14.09 -14.51 11.02
CA LYS A 88 14.43 -13.43 10.07
C LYS A 88 15.75 -13.66 9.33
N VAL A 89 16.03 -14.93 9.04
CA VAL A 89 17.22 -15.34 8.30
C VAL A 89 17.21 -14.69 6.91
N LYS A 90 18.39 -14.36 6.38
CA LYS A 90 18.55 -13.60 5.13
C LYS A 90 18.96 -14.46 3.93
N GLU A 91 19.71 -15.53 4.18
CA GLU A 91 20.22 -16.42 3.14
C GLU A 91 19.72 -17.85 3.35
N ILE A 92 19.54 -18.60 2.26
CA ILE A 92 19.05 -20.00 2.34
C ILE A 92 20.08 -20.89 3.03
N GLN A 93 21.38 -20.66 2.79
CA GLN A 93 22.44 -21.36 3.50
C GLN A 93 22.35 -21.24 5.03
N ASP A 94 21.78 -20.16 5.55
CA ASP A 94 21.64 -19.97 7.00
C ASP A 94 20.42 -20.70 7.60
N PHE A 95 19.66 -21.47 6.81
CA PHE A 95 18.58 -22.33 7.29
C PHE A 95 19.11 -23.60 7.98
N SER A 96 19.81 -23.43 9.11
CA SER A 96 20.54 -24.48 9.84
C SER A 96 19.69 -25.69 10.29
N GLN A 97 18.37 -25.55 10.36
CA GLN A 97 17.43 -26.62 10.71
C GLN A 97 17.05 -27.52 9.52
N LEU A 98 17.43 -27.13 8.30
CA LEU A 98 17.15 -27.84 7.06
C LEU A 98 18.38 -28.65 6.60
N PRO A 99 18.18 -29.85 6.02
CA PRO A 99 19.27 -30.62 5.44
C PRO A 99 20.05 -29.79 4.41
N GLN A 100 21.37 -29.95 4.37
CA GLN A 100 22.23 -29.24 3.42
C GLN A 100 21.80 -29.49 1.97
N ALA A 101 21.45 -30.73 1.62
CA ALA A 101 20.94 -31.08 0.30
C ALA A 101 19.71 -30.23 -0.09
N PHE A 102 18.72 -30.11 0.80
CA PHE A 102 17.52 -29.31 0.51
C PHE A 102 17.83 -27.81 0.35
N ARG A 103 18.77 -27.26 1.14
CA ARG A 103 19.23 -25.87 0.98
C ARG A 103 19.89 -25.66 -0.39
N ASN A 104 20.73 -26.60 -0.82
CA ASN A 104 21.40 -26.56 -2.12
C ASN A 104 20.38 -26.67 -3.26
N ASP A 105 19.44 -27.62 -3.18
CA ASP A 105 18.41 -27.80 -4.21
C ASP A 105 17.60 -26.51 -4.42
N LEU A 106 17.23 -25.81 -3.34
CA LEU A 106 16.52 -24.54 -3.41
C LEU A 106 17.36 -23.47 -4.16
N GLU A 107 18.63 -23.31 -3.80
CA GLU A 107 19.51 -22.32 -4.43
C GLU A 107 19.83 -22.64 -5.89
N GLU A 108 20.07 -23.91 -6.22
CA GLU A 108 20.29 -24.38 -7.60
C GLU A 108 19.06 -24.14 -8.47
N ALA A 109 17.86 -24.30 -7.91
CA ALA A 109 16.61 -23.94 -8.57
C ALA A 109 16.35 -22.41 -8.60
N GLY A 110 17.27 -21.59 -8.11
CA GLY A 110 17.21 -20.13 -8.16
C GLY A 110 16.35 -19.49 -7.07
N TRP A 111 15.96 -20.23 -6.02
CA TRP A 111 15.24 -19.66 -4.90
C TRP A 111 16.12 -18.72 -4.09
N LYS A 112 15.50 -17.68 -3.55
CA LYS A 112 16.11 -16.74 -2.61
C LYS A 112 15.17 -16.51 -1.44
N VAL A 113 15.71 -16.08 -0.31
CA VAL A 113 14.85 -15.58 0.78
C VAL A 113 14.13 -14.30 0.35
N GLY A 114 14.83 -13.38 -0.33
CA GLY A 114 14.27 -12.10 -0.79
C GLY A 114 14.45 -10.95 0.20
N ARG A 115 15.63 -10.87 0.83
CA ARG A 115 16.04 -9.77 1.70
C ARG A 115 17.08 -8.91 0.96
N SER A 116 16.74 -7.68 0.63
CA SER A 116 17.65 -6.75 -0.05
C SER A 116 18.65 -6.10 0.91
N PRO A 117 19.85 -5.75 0.42
CA PRO A 117 20.83 -5.00 1.19
C PRO A 117 20.35 -3.57 1.47
N ILE A 118 20.70 -3.07 2.65
CA ILE A 118 20.53 -1.67 3.01
C ILE A 118 21.69 -0.89 2.38
N HIS A 119 21.37 0.02 1.47
CA HIS A 119 22.36 0.87 0.80
C HIS A 119 22.78 2.06 1.67
N ASN A 120 21.87 2.65 2.43
CA ASN A 120 22.17 3.75 3.33
C ASN A 120 21.14 3.85 4.46
N THR A 121 21.53 4.45 5.59
CA THR A 121 20.66 4.78 6.72
C THR A 121 20.89 6.21 7.18
N VAL A 122 19.81 6.93 7.49
CA VAL A 122 19.88 8.29 8.05
C VAL A 122 19.01 8.34 9.29
N THR A 123 19.62 8.74 10.42
CA THR A 123 18.95 8.83 11.73
C THR A 123 18.68 10.28 12.08
N ALA A 124 17.45 10.57 12.47
CA ALA A 124 17.02 11.86 12.98
C ALA A 124 17.27 11.99 14.49
N VAL A 125 17.33 13.22 14.98
CA VAL A 125 17.45 13.55 16.41
C VAL A 125 16.34 12.91 17.25
N ASP A 126 15.14 12.76 16.68
CA ASP A 126 13.99 12.20 17.38
C ASP A 126 13.93 10.65 17.39
N GLY A 127 14.98 10.00 16.89
CA GLY A 127 15.11 8.55 16.78
C GLY A 127 14.45 7.94 15.54
N THR A 128 13.82 8.75 14.68
CA THR A 128 13.30 8.29 13.38
C THR A 128 14.46 7.87 12.49
N ILE A 129 14.40 6.69 11.89
CA ILE A 129 15.44 6.22 10.97
C ILE A 129 14.84 5.98 9.59
N LYS A 130 15.45 6.62 8.58
CA LYS A 130 15.17 6.35 7.17
C LYS A 130 16.19 5.36 6.63
N LEU A 131 15.71 4.31 5.97
CA LEU A 131 16.52 3.31 5.31
C LEU A 131 16.35 3.46 3.80
N LEU A 132 17.46 3.33 3.07
CA LEU A 132 17.50 3.25 1.63
C LEU A 132 17.85 1.80 1.25
N ILE A 133 16.91 1.07 0.68
CA ILE A 133 17.04 -0.35 0.34
C ILE A 133 17.32 -0.50 -1.16
N LYS A 134 18.33 -1.30 -1.52
CA LYS A 134 18.70 -1.59 -2.91
C LYS A 134 18.03 -2.87 -3.39
N LEU A 135 17.05 -2.71 -4.28
CA LEU A 135 16.32 -3.79 -4.92
C LEU A 135 17.18 -4.52 -5.95
N GLU A 136 16.76 -5.72 -6.34
CA GLU A 136 17.51 -6.59 -7.28
C GLU A 136 17.77 -5.93 -8.64
N ASP A 137 16.89 -5.02 -9.07
CA ASP A 137 17.03 -4.27 -10.31
C ASP A 137 17.82 -2.96 -10.13
N ASN A 138 18.66 -2.91 -9.09
CA ASN A 138 19.52 -1.78 -8.69
C ASN A 138 18.78 -0.47 -8.40
N ARG A 139 17.46 -0.52 -8.22
CA ARG A 139 16.67 0.64 -7.82
C ARG A 139 16.67 0.79 -6.30
N LEU A 140 16.49 2.03 -5.85
CA LEU A 140 16.44 2.36 -4.43
C LEU A 140 15.03 2.75 -4.02
N ILE A 141 14.57 2.19 -2.90
CA ILE A 141 13.37 2.64 -2.20
C ILE A 141 13.71 3.12 -0.80
N GLU A 142 12.91 4.05 -0.30
CA GLU A 142 13.01 4.53 1.07
C GLU A 142 11.92 3.90 1.93
N THR A 143 12.26 3.53 3.15
CA THR A 143 11.31 3.16 4.21
C THR A 143 11.73 3.83 5.50
N VAL A 144 10.78 4.10 6.40
CA VAL A 144 11.05 4.87 7.63
C VAL A 144 10.54 4.14 8.85
N GLY A 145 11.41 3.89 9.82
CA GLY A 145 11.05 3.44 11.16
C GLY A 145 10.86 4.64 12.08
N ILE A 146 9.67 4.76 12.68
CA ILE A 146 9.29 5.88 13.55
C ILE A 146 8.98 5.31 14.95
N PRO A 147 9.94 5.36 15.90
CA PRO A 147 9.67 5.00 17.28
C PRO A 147 8.83 6.10 17.92
N VAL A 148 7.88 5.76 18.78
CA VAL A 148 7.16 6.71 19.63
C VAL A 148 6.99 6.05 20.99
N GLU A 149 7.55 6.66 22.02
CA GLU A 149 7.34 6.23 23.40
C GLU A 149 5.99 6.76 23.89
N ASP A 150 5.19 5.89 24.51
CA ASP A 150 3.96 6.29 25.18
C ASP A 150 4.22 6.72 26.63
N ALA A 151 3.20 7.27 27.28
CA ALA A 151 3.30 7.75 28.68
C ALA A 151 3.63 6.63 29.70
N LYS A 152 3.56 5.36 29.29
CA LYS A 152 3.88 4.19 30.13
C LYS A 152 5.28 3.65 29.83
N GLY A 153 6.07 4.34 29.02
CA GLY A 153 7.42 3.92 28.61
C GLY A 153 7.43 2.81 27.54
N SER A 154 6.28 2.46 26.97
CA SER A 154 6.23 1.45 25.89
C SER A 154 6.50 2.09 24.54
N VAL A 155 7.45 1.54 23.80
CA VAL A 155 7.80 2.05 22.47
C VAL A 155 6.91 1.42 21.39
N ARG A 156 6.09 2.25 20.75
CA ARG A 156 5.38 1.93 19.52
C ARG A 156 6.28 2.22 18.32
N LEU A 157 6.70 1.19 17.59
CA LEU A 157 7.47 1.34 16.37
C LEU A 157 6.56 1.23 15.13
N THR A 158 6.49 2.32 14.37
CA THR A 158 5.71 2.39 13.12
C THR A 158 6.63 2.28 11.91
N ALA A 159 6.35 1.34 11.00
CA ALA A 159 7.00 1.26 9.70
C ALA A 159 6.19 2.04 8.64
N CYS A 160 6.80 3.06 8.05
CA CYS A 160 6.28 3.77 6.90
C CYS A 160 6.84 3.14 5.62
N VAL A 161 6.03 2.30 4.97
CA VAL A 161 6.47 1.47 3.85
C VAL A 161 6.12 2.09 2.50
N SER A 162 7.02 1.90 1.54
CA SER A 162 6.83 2.17 0.12
C SER A 162 6.07 1.04 -0.55
N SER A 163 5.29 1.40 -1.59
CA SER A 163 4.51 0.47 -2.41
C SER A 163 4.95 0.47 -3.88
N GLN A 164 5.73 1.46 -4.31
CA GLN A 164 6.24 1.59 -5.68
C GLN A 164 7.65 2.19 -5.64
N VAL A 165 8.41 1.99 -6.72
CA VAL A 165 9.61 2.79 -6.98
C VAL A 165 9.18 4.10 -7.64
N GLY A 166 9.12 5.14 -6.83
CA GLY A 166 8.58 6.44 -7.22
C GLY A 166 7.05 6.48 -7.17
N CYS A 167 6.44 7.51 -7.77
CA CYS A 167 4.99 7.68 -7.73
C CYS A 167 4.45 8.39 -8.99
N PRO A 168 3.44 7.85 -9.68
CA PRO A 168 2.94 8.46 -10.92
C PRO A 168 1.97 9.62 -10.70
N LEU A 169 1.53 9.89 -9.46
CA LEU A 169 0.44 10.83 -9.16
C LEU A 169 0.88 12.30 -9.13
N ARG A 170 2.20 12.56 -9.01
CA ARG A 170 2.83 13.88 -9.11
C ARG A 170 2.19 14.98 -8.24
N CYS A 171 1.81 14.66 -7.00
CA CYS A 171 1.33 15.67 -6.04
C CYS A 171 2.40 16.77 -5.88
N SER A 172 2.02 18.04 -5.98
CA SER A 172 2.97 19.17 -6.09
C SER A 172 3.80 19.37 -4.81
N PHE A 173 3.25 18.97 -3.67
CA PHE A 173 3.86 19.03 -2.33
C PHE A 173 4.64 17.75 -1.96
N CYS A 174 4.81 16.78 -2.87
CA CYS A 174 5.45 15.50 -2.59
C CYS A 174 6.77 15.35 -3.37
N ALA A 175 7.87 15.09 -2.66
CA ALA A 175 9.18 14.86 -3.27
C ALA A 175 9.20 13.61 -4.16
N THR A 176 8.53 12.53 -3.75
CA THR A 176 8.44 11.29 -4.53
C THR A 176 7.79 11.52 -5.90
N GLY A 177 6.72 12.32 -5.93
CA GLY A 177 6.01 12.66 -7.18
C GLY A 177 6.89 13.42 -8.17
N LYS A 178 7.82 14.25 -7.68
CA LYS A 178 8.81 14.96 -8.53
C LYS A 178 9.89 14.03 -9.08
N GLY A 179 10.20 12.94 -8.38
CA GLY A 179 11.22 11.97 -8.78
C GLY A 179 10.79 11.03 -9.91
N GLY A 180 9.51 11.01 -10.29
CA GLY A 180 8.99 10.12 -11.34
C GLY A 180 8.53 8.76 -10.83
N PHE A 181 8.14 7.88 -11.75
CA PHE A 181 7.66 6.52 -11.49
C PHE A 181 8.44 5.52 -12.35
N SER A 182 8.82 4.38 -11.77
CA SER A 182 9.46 3.30 -12.51
C SER A 182 8.62 2.02 -12.53
N ARG A 183 8.34 1.42 -11.37
CA ARG A 183 7.55 0.18 -11.28
C ARG A 183 6.85 0.00 -9.93
N ASN A 184 5.90 -0.92 -9.91
CA ASN A 184 5.31 -1.44 -8.69
C ASN A 184 6.30 -2.32 -7.92
N LEU A 185 6.19 -2.31 -6.59
CA LEU A 185 6.89 -3.27 -5.75
C LEU A 185 6.17 -4.61 -5.73
N LYS A 186 6.94 -5.70 -5.65
CA LYS A 186 6.46 -7.05 -5.40
C LYS A 186 6.09 -7.21 -3.92
N ARG A 187 5.32 -8.25 -3.60
CA ARG A 187 4.93 -8.62 -2.23
C ARG A 187 6.13 -8.64 -1.27
N HIS A 188 7.19 -9.36 -1.62
CA HIS A 188 8.37 -9.50 -0.76
C HIS A 188 9.11 -8.17 -0.53
N GLU A 189 9.18 -7.32 -1.56
CA GLU A 189 9.81 -5.98 -1.49
C GLU A 189 9.07 -5.02 -0.55
N ILE A 190 7.79 -5.26 -0.29
CA ILE A 190 7.01 -4.51 0.71
C ILE A 190 7.26 -5.10 2.11
N VAL A 191 7.19 -6.42 2.24
CA VAL A 191 7.33 -7.11 3.54
C VAL A 191 8.74 -6.92 4.13
N GLU A 192 9.77 -6.96 3.28
CA GLU A 192 11.16 -6.83 3.74
C GLU A 192 11.45 -5.49 4.42
N GLN A 193 10.75 -4.41 4.04
CA GLN A 193 10.91 -3.09 4.64
C GLN A 193 10.58 -3.13 6.13
N VAL A 194 9.57 -3.90 6.52
CA VAL A 194 9.19 -4.08 7.94
C VAL A 194 10.25 -4.90 8.68
N LEU A 195 10.73 -6.00 8.07
CA LEU A 195 11.76 -6.84 8.71
C LEU A 195 13.10 -6.10 8.86
N ALA A 196 13.49 -5.29 7.88
CA ALA A 196 14.67 -4.43 7.93
C ALA A 196 14.57 -3.40 9.06
N ILE A 197 13.40 -2.77 9.23
CA ILE A 197 13.16 -1.85 10.36
C ILE A 197 13.24 -2.58 11.70
N GLU A 198 12.58 -3.74 11.85
CA GLU A 198 12.64 -4.49 13.11
C GLU A 198 14.06 -4.92 13.49
N GLU A 199 14.86 -5.31 12.49
CA GLU A 199 16.26 -5.69 12.69
C GLU A 199 17.11 -4.50 13.13
N LEU A 200 16.98 -3.35 12.44
CA LEU A 200 17.75 -2.15 12.74
C LEU A 200 17.44 -1.60 14.13
N PHE A 201 16.16 -1.53 14.49
CA PHE A 201 15.73 -1.03 15.81
C PHE A 201 15.88 -2.08 16.92
N LYS A 202 16.18 -3.35 16.59
CA LYS A 202 16.13 -4.49 17.50
C LYS A 202 14.84 -4.54 18.31
N HIS A 203 13.74 -4.06 17.72
CA HIS A 203 12.45 -3.91 18.35
C HIS A 203 11.34 -4.27 17.37
N ARG A 204 10.23 -4.76 17.90
CA ARG A 204 9.13 -5.23 17.07
C ARG A 204 8.35 -4.05 16.48
N VAL A 205 8.04 -4.13 15.19
CA VAL A 205 7.15 -3.18 14.52
C VAL A 205 5.72 -3.53 14.92
N THR A 206 5.01 -2.54 15.46
CA THR A 206 3.63 -2.69 15.93
C THR A 206 2.62 -2.07 14.98
N ASN A 207 3.05 -1.14 14.13
CA ASN A 207 2.21 -0.41 13.18
C ASN A 207 2.85 -0.34 11.80
N VAL A 208 2.02 -0.42 10.75
CA VAL A 208 2.48 -0.23 9.36
C VAL A 208 1.59 0.82 8.69
N VAL A 209 2.20 1.77 8.01
CA VAL A 209 1.49 2.76 7.21
C VAL A 209 2.02 2.74 5.78
N PHE A 210 1.13 2.57 4.80
CA PHE A 210 1.46 2.70 3.38
C PHE A 210 1.43 4.18 2.99
N MET A 211 2.42 4.93 3.49
CA MET A 211 2.60 6.36 3.28
C MET A 211 4.04 6.72 2.85
N GLY A 212 4.81 5.70 2.42
CA GLY A 212 6.13 5.88 1.84
C GLY A 212 6.04 6.31 0.37
N MET A 213 6.92 5.77 -0.48
CA MET A 213 6.90 6.02 -1.91
C MET A 213 5.77 5.27 -2.62
N GLY A 214 5.04 5.95 -3.49
CA GLY A 214 4.02 5.36 -4.37
C GLY A 214 2.58 5.58 -3.93
N GLU A 215 1.66 5.25 -4.82
CA GLU A 215 0.21 5.18 -4.57
C GLU A 215 -0.20 3.71 -4.40
N PRO A 216 -0.53 3.27 -3.16
CA PRO A 216 -0.85 1.88 -2.88
C PRO A 216 -1.98 1.30 -3.74
N MET A 217 -2.97 2.11 -4.11
CA MET A 217 -4.10 1.64 -4.92
C MET A 217 -3.72 1.31 -6.36
N LEU A 218 -2.64 1.88 -6.91
CA LEU A 218 -2.10 1.50 -8.22
C LEU A 218 -1.23 0.24 -8.16
N ASN A 219 -0.92 -0.24 -6.95
CA ASN A 219 -0.26 -1.51 -6.69
C ASN A 219 -1.10 -2.44 -5.79
N LEU A 220 -2.42 -2.38 -5.93
CA LEU A 220 -3.34 -3.01 -4.97
C LEU A 220 -3.11 -4.52 -4.80
N LYS A 221 -2.73 -5.23 -5.87
CA LYS A 221 -2.44 -6.69 -5.78
C LYS A 221 -1.31 -6.96 -4.77
N SER A 222 -0.12 -6.39 -5.00
CA SER A 222 1.03 -6.61 -4.12
C SER A 222 0.80 -6.04 -2.72
N VAL A 223 0.06 -4.93 -2.60
CA VAL A 223 -0.30 -4.32 -1.31
C VAL A 223 -1.21 -5.24 -0.50
N LEU A 224 -2.22 -5.87 -1.10
CA LEU A 224 -3.10 -6.83 -0.42
C LEU A 224 -2.37 -8.11 -0.04
N GLU A 225 -1.51 -8.60 -0.92
CA GLU A 225 -0.67 -9.77 -0.65
C GLU A 225 0.31 -9.51 0.50
N ALA A 226 0.99 -8.35 0.50
CA ALA A 226 1.86 -7.93 1.58
C ALA A 226 1.08 -7.68 2.88
N HIS A 227 -0.09 -7.05 2.81
CA HIS A 227 -0.99 -6.86 3.95
C HIS A 227 -1.34 -8.18 4.62
N LYS A 228 -1.74 -9.19 3.84
CA LYS A 228 -2.05 -10.53 4.35
C LYS A 228 -0.84 -11.14 5.06
N CYS A 229 0.34 -11.06 4.46
CA CYS A 229 1.58 -11.56 5.04
C CYS A 229 1.95 -10.82 6.35
N LEU A 230 1.91 -9.48 6.33
CA LEU A 230 2.15 -8.65 7.52
C LEU A 230 1.19 -9.00 8.66
N ASN A 231 -0.07 -9.33 8.33
CA ASN A 231 -1.05 -9.70 9.33
C ASN A 231 -0.89 -11.14 9.86
N LYS A 232 -0.72 -12.13 8.98
CA LYS A 232 -0.75 -13.54 9.35
C LYS A 232 0.62 -14.08 9.73
N ASP A 233 1.64 -13.74 8.98
CA ASP A 233 2.98 -14.32 9.11
C ASP A 233 3.88 -13.45 9.99
N VAL A 234 3.90 -12.14 9.75
CA VAL A 234 4.61 -11.17 10.60
C VAL A 234 3.83 -10.89 11.89
N GLN A 235 2.54 -11.18 11.94
CA GLN A 235 1.65 -11.05 13.12
C GLN A 235 1.41 -9.61 13.61
N ILE A 236 1.18 -8.68 12.68
CA ILE A 236 0.73 -7.32 12.97
C ILE A 236 -0.80 -7.25 12.88
N GLY A 237 -1.48 -6.77 13.92
CA GLY A 237 -2.95 -6.66 13.90
C GLY A 237 -3.44 -5.77 12.75
N GLN A 238 -4.47 -6.18 12.00
CA GLN A 238 -4.94 -5.43 10.81
C GLN A 238 -5.30 -3.97 11.11
N ARG A 239 -5.86 -3.69 12.30
CA ARG A 239 -6.21 -2.33 12.75
C ARG A 239 -4.99 -1.42 12.94
N MET A 240 -3.79 -2.01 13.03
CA MET A 240 -2.51 -1.31 13.12
C MET A 240 -1.86 -1.09 11.75
N ILE A 241 -2.52 -1.54 10.68
CA ILE A 241 -2.12 -1.31 9.30
C ILE A 241 -3.04 -0.24 8.70
N THR A 242 -2.45 0.81 8.15
CA THR A 242 -3.17 1.90 7.46
C THR A 242 -2.77 1.94 5.99
N ILE A 243 -3.75 1.88 5.10
CA ILE A 243 -3.54 2.04 3.65
C ILE A 243 -3.98 3.45 3.27
N SER A 244 -3.06 4.24 2.73
CA SER A 244 -3.35 5.59 2.24
C SER A 244 -3.60 5.60 0.74
N THR A 245 -4.41 6.53 0.26
CA THR A 245 -4.61 6.77 -1.17
C THR A 245 -4.92 8.23 -1.47
N VAL A 246 -4.47 8.74 -2.62
CA VAL A 246 -4.89 10.05 -3.14
C VAL A 246 -6.25 10.03 -3.84
N GLY A 247 -6.94 8.88 -3.83
CA GLY A 247 -8.25 8.71 -4.47
C GLY A 247 -8.09 8.34 -5.94
N VAL A 248 -7.75 7.07 -6.20
CA VAL A 248 -7.73 6.51 -7.56
C VAL A 248 -9.15 5.99 -7.91
N PRO A 249 -9.69 6.31 -9.10
CA PRO A 249 -11.03 5.85 -9.48
C PRO A 249 -11.21 4.33 -9.36
N ASN A 250 -12.35 3.90 -8.82
CA ASN A 250 -12.76 2.49 -8.66
C ASN A 250 -11.91 1.63 -7.70
N THR A 251 -10.86 2.16 -7.08
CA THR A 251 -9.98 1.34 -6.22
C THR A 251 -10.44 1.27 -4.78
N ILE A 252 -11.06 2.33 -4.24
CA ILE A 252 -11.59 2.34 -2.86
C ILE A 252 -12.68 1.28 -2.70
N ARG A 253 -13.61 1.21 -3.66
CA ARG A 253 -14.64 0.15 -3.71
C ARG A 253 -14.02 -1.25 -3.81
N LYS A 254 -12.98 -1.40 -4.64
CA LYS A 254 -12.26 -2.68 -4.75
C LYS A 254 -11.62 -3.07 -3.41
N LEU A 255 -11.00 -2.13 -2.70
CA LEU A 255 -10.46 -2.34 -1.36
C LEU A 255 -11.56 -2.74 -0.36
N ALA A 256 -12.72 -2.07 -0.39
CA ALA A 256 -13.85 -2.36 0.50
C ALA A 256 -14.31 -3.82 0.39
N SER A 257 -14.32 -4.37 -0.84
CA SER A 257 -14.73 -5.77 -1.09
C SER A 257 -13.87 -6.81 -0.38
N HIS A 258 -12.63 -6.47 -0.01
CA HIS A 258 -11.75 -7.33 0.78
C HIS A 258 -12.07 -7.31 2.28
N LYS A 259 -12.97 -6.45 2.75
CA LYS A 259 -13.48 -6.35 4.13
C LYS A 259 -12.37 -6.33 5.19
N LEU A 260 -11.28 -5.64 4.89
CA LEU A 260 -10.14 -5.51 5.79
C LEU A 260 -10.53 -4.72 7.04
N GLN A 261 -9.95 -5.06 8.19
CA GLN A 261 -10.12 -4.27 9.41
C GLN A 261 -9.16 -3.07 9.50
N SER A 262 -8.34 -2.88 8.47
CA SER A 262 -7.38 -1.79 8.37
C SER A 262 -8.04 -0.42 8.30
N THR A 263 -7.25 0.60 8.62
CA THR A 263 -7.67 1.99 8.47
C THR A 263 -7.45 2.41 7.02
N LEU A 264 -8.49 2.95 6.39
CA LEU A 264 -8.34 3.66 5.12
C LEU A 264 -8.05 5.13 5.41
N ALA A 265 -6.91 5.60 4.91
CA ALA A 265 -6.56 7.01 4.88
C ALA A 265 -6.73 7.57 3.46
N VAL A 266 -7.35 8.74 3.33
CA VAL A 266 -7.53 9.44 2.05
C VAL A 266 -6.82 10.77 2.09
N SER A 267 -5.83 10.92 1.23
CA SER A 267 -5.06 12.14 0.98
C SER A 267 -5.94 13.18 0.26
N LEU A 268 -6.66 13.98 1.06
CA LEU A 268 -7.67 14.91 0.58
C LEU A 268 -7.06 16.27 0.19
N HIS A 269 -6.30 16.87 1.12
CA HIS A 269 -5.50 18.08 0.96
C HIS A 269 -6.22 19.39 0.56
N ALA A 270 -7.52 19.38 0.28
CA ALA A 270 -8.29 20.57 -0.03
C ALA A 270 -9.79 20.35 0.24
N PRO A 271 -10.54 21.41 0.61
CA PRO A 271 -11.97 21.33 0.86
C PRO A 271 -12.83 21.44 -0.42
N ASN A 272 -12.24 21.88 -1.53
CA ASN A 272 -12.94 22.04 -2.81
C ASN A 272 -12.09 21.56 -4.00
N GLN A 273 -12.77 21.30 -5.11
CA GLN A 273 -12.17 20.75 -6.32
C GLN A 273 -11.07 21.65 -6.90
N LYS A 274 -11.32 22.97 -6.99
CA LYS A 274 -10.37 23.92 -7.58
C LYS A 274 -9.03 23.92 -6.84
N LEU A 275 -9.07 24.00 -5.51
CA LEU A 275 -7.87 23.97 -4.69
C LEU A 275 -7.21 22.59 -4.73
N ARG A 276 -8.01 21.51 -4.78
CA ARG A 276 -7.50 20.15 -4.89
C ARG A 276 -6.70 19.94 -6.17
N GLU A 277 -7.19 20.42 -7.31
CA GLU A 277 -6.48 20.30 -8.59
C GLU A 277 -5.15 21.07 -8.64
N ALA A 278 -5.05 22.16 -7.87
CA ALA A 278 -3.80 22.91 -7.75
C ALA A 278 -2.74 22.16 -6.93
N ILE A 279 -3.17 21.41 -5.91
CA ILE A 279 -2.29 20.71 -4.96
C ILE A 279 -2.01 19.25 -5.39
N VAL A 280 -3.00 18.61 -6.00
CA VAL A 280 -2.97 17.24 -6.51
C VAL A 280 -3.39 17.29 -7.98
N PRO A 281 -2.46 17.49 -8.93
CA PRO A 281 -2.81 17.68 -10.35
C PRO A 281 -3.62 16.52 -10.97
N SER A 282 -3.40 15.30 -10.46
CA SER A 282 -4.18 14.11 -10.84
C SER A 282 -5.66 14.17 -10.41
N ALA A 283 -6.06 15.11 -9.56
CA ALA A 283 -7.45 15.33 -9.15
C ALA A 283 -8.37 15.75 -10.29
N LYS A 284 -7.83 16.27 -11.40
CA LYS A 284 -8.62 16.69 -12.57
C LYS A 284 -9.44 15.55 -13.18
N SER A 285 -8.88 14.34 -13.16
CA SER A 285 -9.56 13.15 -13.68
C SER A 285 -10.50 12.49 -12.67
N TYR A 286 -10.46 12.90 -11.40
CA TYR A 286 -11.31 12.32 -10.36
C TYR A 286 -11.89 13.39 -9.41
N PRO A 287 -13.14 13.82 -9.68
CA PRO A 287 -13.80 14.86 -8.90
C PRO A 287 -13.94 14.51 -7.42
N LEU A 288 -13.82 15.51 -6.56
CA LEU A 288 -13.94 15.42 -5.11
C LEU A 288 -15.27 14.76 -4.68
N VAL A 289 -16.37 15.09 -5.34
CA VAL A 289 -17.70 14.47 -5.12
C VAL A 289 -17.63 12.95 -5.29
N ALA A 290 -16.90 12.45 -6.29
CA ALA A 290 -16.76 11.01 -6.52
C ALA A 290 -15.90 10.35 -5.43
N ILE A 291 -14.81 11.00 -5.00
CA ILE A 291 -13.99 10.53 -3.86
C ILE A 291 -14.85 10.43 -2.59
N MET A 292 -15.65 11.47 -2.31
CA MET A 292 -16.49 11.48 -1.12
C MET A 292 -17.58 10.41 -1.17
N LYS A 293 -18.16 10.16 -2.35
CA LYS A 293 -19.09 9.04 -2.57
C LYS A 293 -18.40 7.69 -2.30
N ASP A 294 -17.21 7.46 -2.84
CA ASP A 294 -16.44 6.25 -2.60
C ASP A 294 -16.13 6.04 -1.11
N CYS A 295 -15.81 7.13 -0.38
CA CYS A 295 -15.56 7.07 1.06
C CYS A 295 -16.81 6.68 1.85
N LYS A 296 -17.98 7.22 1.44
CA LYS A 296 -19.26 6.86 2.04
C LYS A 296 -19.60 5.40 1.76
N ASP A 297 -19.45 4.95 0.51
CA ASP A 297 -19.72 3.56 0.11
C ASP A 297 -18.77 2.59 0.85
N TYR A 298 -17.49 2.95 1.01
CA TYR A 298 -16.53 2.20 1.82
C TYR A 298 -17.00 2.04 3.28
N PHE A 299 -17.48 3.11 3.91
CA PHE A 299 -18.01 3.05 5.27
C PHE A 299 -19.25 2.16 5.34
N LEU A 300 -20.18 2.27 4.39
CA LEU A 300 -21.40 1.45 4.36
C LEU A 300 -21.09 -0.04 4.19
N GLU A 301 -20.07 -0.39 3.41
CA GLU A 301 -19.68 -1.78 3.15
C GLU A 301 -18.88 -2.40 4.30
N THR A 302 -18.06 -1.61 5.00
CA THR A 302 -17.09 -2.13 5.98
C THR A 302 -17.39 -1.77 7.43
N SER A 303 -18.26 -0.78 7.67
CA SER A 303 -18.47 -0.11 8.96
C SER A 303 -17.17 0.47 9.55
N ARG A 304 -16.14 0.72 8.71
CA ARG A 304 -14.85 1.28 9.12
C ARG A 304 -14.80 2.76 8.76
N ARG A 305 -14.50 3.60 9.75
CA ARG A 305 -14.25 5.03 9.56
C ARG A 305 -13.11 5.27 8.56
N VAL A 306 -13.29 6.27 7.71
CA VAL A 306 -12.23 6.83 6.84
C VAL A 306 -11.53 7.98 7.58
N SER A 307 -10.20 8.00 7.52
CA SER A 307 -9.37 9.13 7.97
C SER A 307 -8.97 9.97 6.76
N PHE A 308 -9.19 11.27 6.80
CA PHE A 308 -8.72 12.21 5.79
C PHE A 308 -7.39 12.81 6.21
N GLU A 309 -6.36 12.64 5.39
CA GLU A 309 -5.07 13.30 5.56
C GLU A 309 -5.13 14.68 4.87
N TYR A 310 -4.80 15.72 5.63
CA TYR A 310 -4.85 17.10 5.15
C TYR A 310 -3.51 17.79 5.42
N ALA A 311 -2.66 17.84 4.40
CA ALA A 311 -1.42 18.60 4.42
C ALA A 311 -1.73 20.10 4.44
N LEU A 312 -1.35 20.79 5.52
CA LEU A 312 -1.53 22.25 5.65
C LEU A 312 -0.33 22.97 5.04
N LEU A 313 -0.60 23.75 3.99
CA LEU A 313 0.32 24.53 3.18
C LEU A 313 0.07 26.01 3.44
N ALA A 314 1.10 26.72 3.93
CA ALA A 314 0.96 28.10 4.37
C ALA A 314 0.43 29.02 3.27
N GLY A 315 -0.64 29.76 3.56
CA GLY A 315 -1.25 30.72 2.64
C GLY A 315 -2.02 30.10 1.47
N VAL A 316 -2.03 28.77 1.34
CA VAL A 316 -2.66 28.06 0.22
C VAL A 316 -3.96 27.40 0.65
N ASN A 317 -3.91 26.56 1.69
CA ASN A 317 -5.07 25.76 2.12
C ASN A 317 -5.25 25.71 3.66
N ASP A 318 -4.59 26.62 4.38
CA ASP A 318 -4.46 26.61 5.86
C ASP A 318 -5.25 27.72 6.58
N LYS A 319 -6.01 28.52 5.83
CA LYS A 319 -6.90 29.55 6.39
C LYS A 319 -8.13 28.93 7.07
N THR A 320 -8.68 29.63 8.05
CA THR A 320 -9.90 29.25 8.77
C THR A 320 -11.09 29.02 7.83
N GLU A 321 -11.23 29.83 6.76
CA GLU A 321 -12.29 29.66 5.75
C GLU A 321 -12.27 28.28 5.09
N HIS A 322 -11.08 27.74 4.81
CA HIS A 322 -10.93 26.38 4.26
C HIS A 322 -11.30 25.30 5.28
N ALA A 323 -11.08 25.52 6.57
CA ALA A 323 -11.52 24.61 7.62
C ALA A 323 -13.05 24.57 7.73
N VAL A 324 -13.70 25.72 7.57
CA VAL A 324 -15.17 25.81 7.53
C VAL A 324 -15.71 25.03 6.34
N GLU A 325 -15.18 25.29 5.14
CA GLU A 325 -15.58 24.60 3.91
C GLU A 325 -15.33 23.08 3.99
N LEU A 326 -14.21 22.66 4.59
CA LEU A 326 -13.92 21.25 4.82
C LEU A 326 -14.97 20.61 5.74
N ALA A 327 -15.32 21.27 6.85
CA ALA A 327 -16.31 20.74 7.77
C ALA A 327 -17.70 20.63 7.11
N GLU A 328 -18.09 21.62 6.31
CA GLU A 328 -19.33 21.61 5.53
C GLU A 328 -19.35 20.46 4.53
N LEU A 329 -18.27 20.28 3.76
CA LEU A 329 -18.10 19.12 2.86
C LEU A 329 -18.30 17.82 3.64
N LEU A 330 -17.56 17.61 4.73
CA LEU A 330 -17.62 16.35 5.47
C LEU A 330 -19.03 16.07 6.03
N HIS A 331 -19.73 17.10 6.53
CA HIS A 331 -21.09 16.96 7.02
C HIS A 331 -22.10 16.57 5.94
N GLN A 332 -21.92 17.04 4.71
CA GLN A 332 -22.80 16.67 3.59
C GLN A 332 -22.73 15.16 3.28
N TRP A 333 -21.57 14.54 3.46
CA TRP A 333 -21.34 13.14 3.10
C TRP A 333 -21.59 12.14 4.23
N GLY A 334 -21.68 12.63 5.47
CA GLY A 334 -22.13 11.84 6.60
C GLY A 334 -21.40 12.20 7.88
N ARG A 335 -21.41 11.23 8.80
CA ARG A 335 -20.71 11.29 10.09
C ARG A 335 -19.65 10.20 10.11
N SER A 336 -18.78 10.22 11.12
CA SER A 336 -17.71 9.24 11.29
C SER A 336 -16.52 9.42 10.34
N TYR A 337 -16.07 10.66 10.18
CA TYR A 337 -14.77 10.97 9.58
C TYR A 337 -13.79 11.46 10.65
N HIS A 338 -12.51 11.25 10.40
CA HIS A 338 -11.43 11.83 11.19
C HIS A 338 -10.53 12.63 10.26
N VAL A 339 -10.13 13.84 10.65
CA VAL A 339 -9.17 14.65 9.90
C VAL A 339 -7.82 14.62 10.61
N ASN A 340 -6.78 14.16 9.90
CA ASN A 340 -5.40 14.24 10.35
C ASN A 340 -4.72 15.43 9.67
N LEU A 341 -4.50 16.51 10.41
CA LEU A 341 -3.78 17.69 9.94
C LEU A 341 -2.28 17.38 9.93
N ILE A 342 -1.63 17.58 8.79
CA ILE A 342 -0.19 17.40 8.63
C ILE A 342 0.41 18.76 8.30
N PRO A 343 0.99 19.48 9.26
CA PRO A 343 1.75 20.68 8.96
C PRO A 343 2.86 20.35 7.96
N PHE A 344 2.91 21.07 6.84
CA PHE A 344 3.80 20.75 5.74
C PHE A 344 5.27 20.63 6.17
N ASN A 345 5.94 19.60 5.67
CA ASN A 345 7.37 19.38 5.87
C ASN A 345 8.07 19.93 4.61
N PRO A 346 8.93 20.95 4.72
CA PRO A 346 9.61 21.52 3.57
C PRO A 346 10.34 20.46 2.74
N ILE A 347 10.18 20.55 1.42
CA ILE A 347 10.93 19.74 0.45
C ILE A 347 11.74 20.67 -0.43
N GLU A 348 12.92 20.22 -0.83
CA GLU A 348 13.78 20.96 -1.75
C GLU A 348 13.07 21.22 -3.09
N GLY A 349 13.11 22.47 -3.56
CA GLY A 349 12.50 22.90 -4.82
C GLY A 349 10.96 22.93 -4.81
N SER A 350 10.32 23.10 -3.66
CA SER A 350 8.87 23.35 -3.54
C SER A 350 8.58 24.80 -3.17
N ASP A 351 7.56 25.38 -3.81
CA ASP A 351 7.09 26.74 -3.53
C ASP A 351 6.20 26.80 -2.27
N TYR A 352 5.74 25.66 -1.77
CA TYR A 352 4.95 25.60 -0.53
C TYR A 352 5.80 25.81 0.71
N GLN A 353 5.17 26.40 1.73
CA GLN A 353 5.79 26.65 3.02
C GLN A 353 5.01 26.00 4.17
N ARG A 354 5.69 25.80 5.29
CA ARG A 354 5.08 25.27 6.52
C ARG A 354 4.25 26.36 7.19
N PRO A 355 2.98 26.10 7.54
CA PRO A 355 2.16 27.07 8.27
C PRO A 355 2.72 27.32 9.67
N ASN A 356 2.53 28.53 10.17
CA ASN A 356 2.88 28.83 11.55
C ASN A 356 1.94 28.09 12.53
N ARG A 357 2.38 27.93 13.78
CA ARG A 357 1.63 27.18 14.81
C ARG A 357 0.23 27.77 15.07
N LYS A 358 0.09 29.09 15.00
CA LYS A 358 -1.20 29.78 15.23
C LYS A 358 -2.21 29.42 14.14
N ALA A 359 -1.80 29.36 12.87
CA ALA A 359 -2.65 28.95 11.76
C ALA A 359 -3.10 27.50 11.90
N VAL A 360 -2.18 26.59 12.24
CA VAL A 360 -2.52 25.17 12.48
C VAL A 360 -3.54 25.02 13.62
N MET A 361 -3.33 25.73 14.74
CA MET A 361 -4.26 25.69 15.87
C MET A 361 -5.61 26.31 15.54
N ALA A 362 -5.64 27.42 14.80
CA ALA A 362 -6.88 28.05 14.35
C ALA A 362 -7.68 27.15 13.41
N PHE A 363 -7.01 26.46 12.48
CA PHE A 363 -7.63 25.49 11.59
C PHE A 363 -8.22 24.31 12.36
N ALA A 364 -7.45 23.74 13.30
CA ALA A 364 -7.92 22.65 14.16
C ALA A 364 -9.14 23.07 14.99
N ALA A 365 -9.08 24.21 15.67
CA ALA A 365 -10.18 24.75 16.48
C ALA A 365 -11.44 25.02 15.63
N ALA A 366 -11.28 25.46 14.39
CA ALA A 366 -12.39 25.68 13.47
C ALA A 366 -13.09 24.37 13.05
N LEU A 367 -12.35 23.27 12.91
CA LEU A 367 -12.91 21.93 12.69
C LEU A 367 -13.58 21.38 13.96
N GLU A 368 -12.94 21.53 15.13
CA GLU A 368 -13.46 21.04 16.42
C GLU A 368 -14.75 21.74 16.82
N SER A 369 -14.82 23.07 16.67
CA SER A 369 -16.04 23.85 16.93
C SER A 369 -17.21 23.43 16.03
N ARG A 370 -16.92 22.77 14.91
CA ARG A 370 -17.90 22.18 13.97
C ARG A 370 -18.08 20.67 14.19
N LYS A 371 -17.60 20.12 15.30
CA LYS A 371 -17.76 18.70 15.69
C LYS A 371 -17.08 17.71 14.74
N ILE A 372 -16.05 18.14 14.01
CA ILE A 372 -15.17 17.24 13.27
C ILE A 372 -14.10 16.70 14.22
N THR A 373 -13.94 15.37 14.27
CA THR A 373 -12.82 14.76 15.00
C THR A 373 -11.52 15.08 14.25
N VAL A 374 -10.62 15.80 14.90
CA VAL A 374 -9.34 16.21 14.31
C VAL A 374 -8.18 15.79 15.19
N SER A 375 -7.04 15.48 14.57
CA SER A 375 -5.75 15.41 15.24
C SER A 375 -4.71 16.16 14.40
N THR A 376 -3.67 16.66 15.07
CA THR A 376 -2.52 17.25 14.38
C THR A 376 -1.35 16.28 14.49
N ARG A 377 -0.84 15.84 13.34
CA ARG A 377 0.30 14.93 13.27
C ARG A 377 1.55 15.65 13.75
N GLN A 378 2.22 15.08 14.74
CA GLN A 378 3.55 15.53 15.16
C GLN A 378 4.54 15.26 14.01
N THR A 379 5.32 16.28 13.65
CA THR A 379 6.41 16.11 12.68
C THR A 379 7.48 15.22 13.30
N ARG A 380 7.93 14.22 12.54
CA ARG A 380 8.99 13.29 12.94
C ARG A 380 9.97 13.10 11.79
N GLY A 381 11.27 13.00 12.11
CA GLY A 381 12.34 12.75 11.14
C GLY A 381 12.59 13.85 10.10
N LEU A 382 12.31 15.12 10.44
CA LEU A 382 12.40 16.24 9.50
C LEU A 382 13.84 16.53 9.05
N ASP A 383 14.76 16.49 9.99
CA ASP A 383 16.22 16.67 9.84
C ASP A 383 16.87 15.54 9.02
N ALA A 384 16.31 14.33 9.06
CA ALA A 384 16.77 13.19 8.26
C ALA A 384 16.13 13.11 6.87
N SER A 385 15.35 14.11 6.43
CA SER A 385 14.51 14.04 5.22
C SER A 385 13.66 12.76 5.18
N ALA A 386 13.11 12.39 6.34
CA ALA A 386 12.34 11.17 6.59
C ALA A 386 10.87 11.46 6.93
N ALA A 387 10.49 12.74 7.00
CA ALA A 387 9.12 13.12 7.27
C ALA A 387 8.22 12.85 6.05
N CYS A 388 6.90 12.80 6.28
CA CYS A 388 5.93 12.56 5.22
C CYS A 388 6.10 13.55 4.06
N GLY A 389 6.21 13.04 2.84
CA GLY A 389 6.40 13.83 1.62
C GLY A 389 7.85 14.11 1.24
N GLN A 390 8.84 13.82 2.08
CA GLN A 390 10.26 14.11 1.82
C GLN A 390 11.02 12.96 1.13
N LEU A 391 10.38 11.79 0.95
CA LEU A 391 11.03 10.62 0.38
C LEU A 391 11.34 10.80 -1.11
N ARG A 392 12.60 11.10 -1.40
CA ARG A 392 13.19 11.19 -2.74
C ARG A 392 14.68 10.91 -2.63
N ASN A 393 15.14 9.83 -3.24
CA ASN A 393 16.57 9.55 -3.39
C ASN A 393 17.12 10.09 -4.72
N LYS A 394 18.43 10.36 -4.77
CA LYS A 394 19.11 10.90 -5.97
C LYS A 394 19.04 9.97 -7.19
N PHE A 395 18.78 8.68 -6.97
CA PHE A 395 18.79 7.61 -7.97
C PHE A 395 17.38 7.15 -8.37
N GLN A 396 16.34 7.95 -8.10
CA GLN A 396 14.96 7.49 -8.33
C GLN A 396 14.62 7.28 -9.82
N LYS A 397 15.27 8.02 -10.73
CA LYS A 397 15.06 7.91 -12.18
C LYS A 397 15.97 6.89 -12.86
N SER A 398 17.15 6.64 -12.30
CA SER A 398 18.18 5.80 -12.89
C SER A 398 18.62 4.76 -11.87
N PRO A 399 18.57 3.46 -12.18
CA PRO A 399 19.17 2.44 -11.32
C PRO A 399 20.62 2.79 -10.98
N LEU A 400 21.09 2.34 -9.83
CA LEU A 400 22.51 2.38 -9.53
C LEU A 400 23.26 1.66 -10.66
N LEU A 401 24.23 2.36 -11.26
CA LEU A 401 25.15 1.73 -12.19
C LEU A 401 25.94 0.68 -11.41
N LEU A 402 26.12 -0.49 -12.02
CA LEU A 402 26.99 -1.52 -11.47
C LEU A 402 28.42 -1.11 -11.79
N ASP A 403 28.99 -0.20 -11.01
CA ASP A 403 30.40 0.13 -11.13
C ASP A 403 31.17 -0.55 -10.01
N SER A 404 32.15 -1.37 -10.43
CA SER A 404 33.28 -1.82 -9.64
C SER A 404 33.90 -0.64 -8.90
N GLU A 405 34.09 -0.82 -7.59
CA GLU A 405 34.86 0.08 -6.71
C GLU A 405 34.31 1.50 -6.52
N ASP A 406 33.45 1.67 -5.50
CA ASP A 406 33.36 2.93 -4.75
C ASP A 406 33.05 2.62 -3.28
N LEU A 407 33.99 1.88 -2.64
CA LEU A 407 34.21 1.99 -1.20
C LEU A 407 34.99 3.29 -0.95
N GLN A 408 34.29 4.43 -0.94
CA GLN A 408 34.79 5.62 -0.27
C GLN A 408 33.89 5.90 0.93
N THR A 409 34.30 5.32 2.05
CA THR A 409 33.95 5.75 3.40
C THR A 409 34.11 7.26 3.51
N GLN A 410 33.01 7.99 3.74
CA GLN A 410 33.12 9.34 4.29
C GLN A 410 33.59 9.24 5.75
N PRO A 411 34.52 10.11 6.19
CA PRO A 411 35.13 10.02 7.51
C PRO A 411 34.13 10.38 8.61
N ASP A 412 34.25 9.67 9.73
CA ASP A 412 33.59 9.97 11.00
C ASP A 412 33.75 11.44 11.37
N ILE A 413 32.64 12.16 11.49
CA ILE A 413 32.63 13.44 12.21
C ILE A 413 32.67 13.08 13.69
N ALA A 414 33.85 13.24 14.28
CA ALA A 414 34.09 13.09 15.70
C ALA A 414 33.10 13.95 16.51
N VAL A 415 32.32 13.30 17.36
CA VAL A 415 31.61 13.92 18.47
C VAL A 415 32.66 14.24 19.53
N ALA A 416 32.99 15.52 19.70
CA ALA A 416 33.76 15.98 20.85
C ALA A 416 32.87 15.98 22.11
N CYS A 417 33.46 15.53 23.22
CA CYS A 417 32.87 15.31 24.54
C CYS A 417 32.10 16.50 25.13
#